data_AF-U4KDG2-F1
#
_entry.id   AF-U4KDG2-F1
#
_cell.length_a   1.000
_cell.length_b   1.000
_cell.length_c   1.000
_cell.angle_alpha   90.00
_cell.angle_beta   90.00
_cell.angle_gamma   90.00
#
_symmetry.space_group_name_H-M   'P 1'
#
loop_
_entity.id
_entity.type
_entity.pdbx_description
1 polymer ?
#
loop_
_entity_poly.entity_id
_entity_poly.type
_entity_poly.pdbx_seq_one_letter_code
_entity_poly.pdbx_strand_id
1 'polypeptide(L)'
;MINVHYSYREGDAKEPTHFSSENATIEQVMSILTEYPWDTEGNLPTEEHAGGGIFVEITNHNKQEATFQIVPFGNEHCMLFANVVLKKGFLGIFGKQSVSKDFEELTPEQAIERIKPFLSISVPSIYEELASI
;
A
#
# COMPACT_ATOMS: atom_id res chain seq x y z
N MET A 1 13.50 -3.06 4.41
CA MET A 1 13.47 -2.22 3.20
C MET A 1 12.03 -1.79 3.00
N ILE A 2 11.81 -0.50 2.76
CA ILE A 2 10.49 0.02 2.40
C ILE A 2 10.57 0.48 0.95
N ASN A 3 9.64 0.04 0.12
CA ASN A 3 9.49 0.49 -1.25
C ASN A 3 8.12 1.14 -1.41
N VAL A 4 8.05 2.21 -2.19
CA VAL A 4 6.79 2.88 -2.52
C VAL A 4 6.67 2.98 -4.01
N HIS A 5 5.54 2.59 -4.57
CA HIS A 5 5.29 2.75 -5.99
C HIS A 5 3.81 3.00 -6.27
N TYR A 6 3.56 3.71 -7.36
CA TYR A 6 2.23 3.92 -7.90
C TYR A 6 2.35 4.20 -9.38
N SER A 7 1.24 4.00 -10.08
CA SER A 7 1.07 4.54 -11.42
C SER A 7 -0.05 5.57 -11.37
N TYR A 8 0.02 6.55 -12.26
CA TYR A 8 -1.01 7.58 -12.37
C TYR A 8 -1.12 8.02 -13.84
N ARG A 9 -2.29 8.49 -14.25
CA ARG A 9 -2.47 9.07 -15.60
C ARG A 9 -2.37 10.59 -15.51
N GLU A 10 -1.50 11.16 -16.31
CA GLU A 10 -1.39 12.62 -16.44
C GLU A 10 -2.25 13.11 -17.60
N GLY A 11 -3.46 13.61 -17.30
CA GLY A 11 -4.40 14.12 -18.30
C GLY A 11 -4.79 13.07 -19.35
N ASP A 12 -4.77 13.44 -20.63
CA ASP A 12 -5.16 12.57 -21.76
C ASP A 12 -4.04 11.58 -22.19
N ALA A 13 -3.01 11.38 -21.36
CA ALA A 13 -1.91 10.48 -21.68
C ALA A 13 -2.41 9.03 -21.88
N LYS A 14 -2.05 8.42 -23.01
CA LYS A 14 -2.43 7.05 -23.35
C LYS A 14 -1.80 6.02 -22.41
N GLU A 15 -0.53 6.25 -22.05
CA GLU A 15 0.24 5.39 -21.17
C GLU A 15 0.34 6.04 -19.78
N PRO A 16 0.23 5.25 -18.70
CA PRO A 16 0.39 5.77 -17.36
C PRO A 16 1.84 6.06 -17.02
N THR A 17 2.06 7.12 -16.22
CA THR A 17 3.35 7.40 -15.62
C THR A 17 3.54 6.51 -14.40
N HIS A 18 4.73 5.94 -14.25
CA HIS A 18 5.08 5.09 -13.12
C HIS A 18 6.07 5.81 -12.20
N PHE A 19 5.73 5.87 -10.91
CA PHE A 19 6.62 6.31 -9.85
C PHE A 19 7.06 5.09 -9.02
N SER A 20 8.34 5.05 -8.68
CA SER A 20 8.89 4.07 -7.73
C SER A 20 10.04 4.66 -6.93
N SER A 21 10.05 4.37 -5.64
CA SER A 21 11.11 4.69 -4.70
C SER A 21 11.50 3.44 -3.93
N GLU A 22 12.74 2.98 -4.12
CA GLU A 22 13.30 1.82 -3.43
C GLU A 22 14.07 2.26 -2.18
N ASN A 23 14.01 1.45 -1.12
CA ASN A 23 14.71 1.72 0.15
C ASN A 23 14.36 3.08 0.77
N ALA A 24 13.11 3.53 0.63
CA ALA A 24 12.62 4.78 1.17
C ALA A 24 12.76 4.84 2.70
N THR A 25 13.17 6.00 3.22
CA THR A 25 13.06 6.30 4.65
C THR A 25 11.60 6.55 5.02
N ILE A 26 11.26 6.42 6.31
CA ILE A 26 9.90 6.71 6.78
C ILE A 26 9.46 8.13 6.36
N GLU A 27 10.34 9.13 6.51
CA GLU A 27 10.06 10.52 6.08
C GLU A 27 9.75 10.61 4.58
N GLN A 28 10.51 9.91 3.73
CA GLN A 28 10.24 9.87 2.29
C GLN A 28 8.89 9.22 1.99
N VAL A 29 8.55 8.10 2.65
CA VAL A 29 7.23 7.47 2.51
C VAL A 29 6.12 8.46 2.85
N MET A 30 6.25 9.17 3.97
CA MET A 30 5.23 10.16 4.39
C MET A 30 5.12 11.32 3.39
N SER A 31 6.25 11.81 2.84
CA SER A 31 6.25 12.86 1.81
C SER A 31 5.53 12.38 0.56
N ILE A 32 5.87 11.17 0.07
CA ILE A 32 5.26 10.59 -1.15
C ILE A 32 3.75 10.42 -0.97
N LEU A 33 3.30 9.90 0.18
CA LEU A 33 1.88 9.75 0.46
C LEU A 33 1.16 11.11 0.56
N THR A 34 1.82 12.13 1.09
CA THR A 34 1.24 13.49 1.20
C THR A 34 1.13 14.18 -0.16
N GLU A 35 2.10 13.95 -1.04
CA GLU A 35 2.19 14.56 -2.37
C GLU A 35 1.44 13.78 -3.46
N TYR A 36 0.93 12.59 -3.14
CA TYR A 36 0.18 11.76 -4.08
C TYR A 36 -1.08 12.50 -4.56
N PRO A 37 -1.42 12.45 -5.87
CA PRO A 37 -2.53 13.21 -6.44
C PRO A 37 -3.89 12.56 -6.15
N TRP A 38 -4.28 12.53 -4.86
CA TRP A 38 -5.47 11.85 -4.33
C TRP A 38 -6.75 12.16 -5.11
N ASP A 39 -7.07 13.44 -5.29
CA ASP A 39 -8.31 13.85 -5.95
C ASP A 39 -8.30 13.53 -7.45
N THR A 40 -7.17 13.70 -8.12
CA THR A 40 -7.06 13.40 -9.55
C THR A 40 -7.29 11.92 -9.79
N GLU A 41 -6.63 11.05 -9.01
CA GLU A 41 -6.74 9.61 -9.15
C GLU A 41 -8.08 9.07 -8.64
N GLY A 42 -8.66 9.66 -7.60
CA GLY A 42 -9.97 9.25 -7.06
C GLY A 42 -11.15 9.53 -7.99
N ASN A 43 -11.02 10.54 -8.87
CA ASN A 43 -12.07 10.89 -9.84
C ASN A 43 -11.97 10.15 -11.18
N LEU A 44 -10.94 9.31 -11.37
CA LEU A 44 -10.85 8.50 -12.58
C LEU A 44 -11.97 7.46 -12.61
N PRO A 45 -12.55 7.14 -13.79
CA PRO A 45 -13.37 5.96 -13.94
C PRO A 45 -12.60 4.71 -13.51
N THR A 46 -13.28 3.70 -12.94
CA THR A 46 -12.65 2.46 -12.47
C THR A 46 -11.74 1.80 -13.52
N GLU A 47 -12.14 1.88 -14.80
CA GLU A 47 -11.40 1.31 -15.95
C GLU A 47 -10.12 2.10 -16.31
N GLU A 48 -9.99 3.32 -15.81
CA GLU A 48 -8.89 4.25 -16.13
C GLU A 48 -7.85 4.35 -15.01
N HIS A 49 -8.11 3.80 -13.82
CA HIS A 49 -7.12 3.75 -12.75
C HIS A 49 -5.89 2.98 -13.20
N ALA A 50 -4.79 3.69 -13.32
CA ALA A 50 -3.52 3.09 -13.68
C ALA A 50 -2.88 2.47 -12.44
N GLY A 51 -2.97 1.15 -12.31
CA GLY A 51 -2.23 0.42 -11.27
C GLY A 51 -2.95 0.30 -9.93
N GLY A 52 -4.17 0.80 -9.79
CA GLY A 52 -5.02 0.49 -8.62
C GLY A 52 -4.55 1.15 -7.32
N GLY A 53 -3.93 2.33 -7.38
CA GLY A 53 -3.56 3.13 -6.20
C GLY A 53 -2.07 3.13 -5.87
N ILE A 54 -1.74 3.54 -4.65
CA ILE A 54 -0.37 3.61 -4.14
C ILE A 54 -0.05 2.43 -3.23
N PHE A 55 1.13 1.84 -3.45
CA PHE A 55 1.62 0.68 -2.71
C PHE A 55 2.80 1.08 -1.83
N VAL A 56 2.76 0.65 -0.57
CA VAL A 56 3.86 0.72 0.39
C VAL A 56 4.23 -0.70 0.80
N GLU A 57 5.42 -1.15 0.42
CA GLU A 57 5.90 -2.52 0.62
C GLU A 57 7.06 -2.55 1.60
N ILE A 58 6.92 -3.35 2.66
CA ILE A 58 7.95 -3.57 3.67
C ILE A 58 8.46 -5.00 3.52
N THR A 59 9.73 -5.14 3.12
CA THR A 59 10.39 -6.45 2.98
C THR A 59 11.61 -6.57 3.88
N ASN A 60 11.85 -7.76 4.44
CA ASN A 60 13.04 -8.07 5.22
C ASN A 60 13.91 -9.17 4.58
N HIS A 61 15.08 -9.42 5.18
CA HIS A 61 16.04 -10.41 4.67
C HIS A 61 15.51 -11.85 4.61
N ASN A 62 14.48 -12.17 5.39
CA ASN A 62 13.83 -13.47 5.39
C ASN A 62 12.75 -13.60 4.30
N LYS A 63 12.67 -12.63 3.37
CA LYS A 63 11.64 -12.54 2.32
C LYS A 63 10.21 -12.51 2.87
N GLN A 64 10.05 -12.01 4.09
CA GLN A 64 8.75 -11.67 4.66
C GLN A 64 8.37 -10.29 4.18
N GLU A 65 7.08 -10.10 3.92
CA GLU A 65 6.56 -8.97 3.19
C GLU A 65 5.27 -8.46 3.84
N ALA A 66 5.14 -7.15 3.99
CA ALA A 66 3.88 -6.47 4.28
C ALA A 66 3.62 -5.45 3.18
N THR A 67 2.45 -5.49 2.57
CA THR A 67 2.02 -4.59 1.50
C THR A 67 0.80 -3.83 1.98
N PHE A 68 0.88 -2.50 1.92
CA PHE A 68 -0.26 -1.62 2.10
C PHE A 68 -0.59 -1.00 0.75
N GLN A 69 -1.84 -1.17 0.29
CA GLN A 69 -2.35 -0.55 -0.92
C GLN A 69 -3.42 0.46 -0.54
N ILE A 70 -3.29 1.70 -1.01
CA ILE A 70 -4.27 2.76 -0.78
C ILE A 70 -4.89 3.10 -2.13
N VAL A 71 -6.19 2.89 -2.25
CA VAL A 71 -6.95 3.09 -3.49
C VAL A 71 -7.86 4.30 -3.32
N PRO A 72 -7.57 5.44 -3.96
CA PRO A 72 -8.47 6.59 -3.92
C PRO A 72 -9.75 6.27 -4.70
N PHE A 73 -10.89 6.79 -4.22
CA PHE A 73 -12.15 6.74 -4.94
C PHE A 73 -13.01 7.95 -4.58
N GLY A 74 -13.56 8.65 -5.58
CA GLY A 74 -14.22 9.93 -5.36
C GLY A 74 -13.28 11.01 -4.83
N ASN A 75 -13.86 12.09 -4.32
CA ASN A 75 -13.11 13.20 -3.69
C ASN A 75 -12.86 12.88 -2.22
N GLU A 76 -11.64 13.04 -1.73
CA GLU A 76 -11.30 12.90 -0.30
C GLU A 76 -11.56 11.51 0.34
N HIS A 77 -11.82 10.46 -0.44
CA HIS A 77 -12.03 9.10 0.08
C HIS A 77 -11.05 8.10 -0.52
N CYS A 78 -10.71 7.08 0.27
CA CYS A 78 -9.86 5.96 -0.14
C CYS A 78 -10.17 4.68 0.64
N MET A 79 -9.79 3.54 0.06
CA MET A 79 -9.74 2.26 0.74
C MET A 79 -8.28 1.91 1.04
N LEU A 80 -8.03 1.40 2.25
CA LEU A 80 -6.74 0.83 2.62
C LEU A 80 -6.86 -0.70 2.67
N PHE A 81 -5.93 -1.36 2.00
CA PHE A 81 -5.78 -2.81 2.03
C PHE A 81 -4.40 -3.15 2.59
N ALA A 82 -4.34 -4.09 3.51
CA ALA A 82 -3.10 -4.62 4.06
C ALA A 82 -3.00 -6.11 3.79
N ASN A 83 -1.84 -6.57 3.33
CA ASN A 83 -1.52 -7.98 3.16
C ASN A 83 -0.13 -8.27 3.70
N VAL A 84 -0.02 -9.23 4.63
CA VAL A 84 1.25 -9.60 5.25
C VAL A 84 1.51 -11.08 5.01
N VAL A 85 2.73 -11.43 4.62
CA VAL A 85 3.17 -12.79 4.33
C VAL A 85 4.48 -13.08 5.09
N LEU A 86 4.41 -13.94 6.11
CA LEU A 86 5.57 -14.39 6.89
C LEU A 86 6.25 -15.63 6.32
N LYS A 87 5.47 -16.47 5.64
CA LYS A 87 5.97 -17.70 5.01
C LYS A 87 5.24 -17.93 3.71
N LYS A 88 5.99 -17.99 2.61
CA LYS A 88 5.46 -18.44 1.32
C LYS A 88 5.27 -19.95 1.42
N GLY A 89 4.06 -20.45 1.13
CA GLY A 89 3.75 -21.88 1.24
C GLY A 89 4.64 -22.71 0.32
N PHE A 90 5.01 -23.93 0.74
CA PHE A 90 5.75 -24.87 -0.12
C PHE A 90 4.74 -25.70 -0.91
N LEU A 91 4.86 -25.73 -2.25
CA LEU A 91 3.97 -26.45 -3.18
C LEU A 91 2.46 -26.16 -3.02
N GLY A 92 2.09 -24.94 -2.57
CA GLY A 92 0.72 -24.44 -2.67
C GLY A 92 -0.32 -24.95 -1.65
N ILE A 93 0.03 -25.90 -0.77
CA ILE A 93 -0.95 -26.52 0.17
C ILE A 93 -0.52 -26.57 1.64
N PHE A 94 0.75 -26.34 1.98
CA PHE A 94 1.20 -26.34 3.38
C PHE A 94 1.93 -25.06 3.78
N GLY A 95 1.41 -24.42 4.83
CA GLY A 95 2.16 -23.47 5.65
C GLY A 95 2.33 -22.06 5.09
N LYS A 96 1.43 -21.58 4.21
CA LYS A 96 1.36 -20.13 3.93
C LYS A 96 0.88 -19.46 5.21
N GLN A 97 1.72 -18.61 5.79
CA GLN A 97 1.35 -17.77 6.93
C GLN A 97 1.15 -16.36 6.41
N SER A 98 -0.11 -15.98 6.22
CA SER A 98 -0.50 -14.65 5.77
C SER A 98 -1.76 -14.14 6.44
N VAL A 99 -1.88 -12.83 6.56
CA VAL A 99 -3.10 -12.13 6.97
C VAL A 99 -3.38 -11.04 5.95
N SER A 100 -4.65 -10.90 5.58
CA SER A 100 -5.13 -9.82 4.73
C SER A 100 -6.22 -9.08 5.50
N LYS A 101 -6.19 -7.75 5.45
CA LYS A 101 -7.15 -6.90 6.14
C LYS A 101 -7.53 -5.72 5.26
N ASP A 102 -8.82 -5.56 5.11
CA ASP A 102 -9.42 -4.45 4.41
C ASP A 102 -9.94 -3.49 5.49
N PHE A 103 -9.62 -2.22 5.37
CA PHE A 103 -10.16 -1.20 6.25
C PHE A 103 -11.42 -0.60 5.62
N GLU A 104 -12.26 -0.01 6.48
CA GLU A 104 -13.42 0.76 6.02
C GLU A 104 -12.99 1.95 5.15
N GLU A 105 -13.97 2.67 4.60
CA GLU A 105 -13.75 3.93 3.90
C GLU A 105 -13.05 4.95 4.82
N LEU A 106 -11.93 5.51 4.34
CA LEU A 106 -11.08 6.46 5.05
C LEU A 106 -10.86 7.72 4.22
N THR A 107 -10.48 8.83 4.86
CA THR A 107 -9.80 9.92 4.16
C THR A 107 -8.32 9.57 3.91
N PRO A 108 -7.65 10.19 2.92
CA PRO A 108 -6.21 10.02 2.72
C PRO A 108 -5.38 10.21 4.00
N GLU A 109 -5.67 11.24 4.80
CA GLU A 109 -4.96 11.53 6.05
C GLU A 109 -5.15 10.40 7.07
N GLN A 110 -6.36 9.85 7.17
CA GLN A 110 -6.65 8.72 8.05
C GLN A 110 -5.88 7.47 7.61
N ALA A 111 -5.81 7.18 6.30
CA ALA A 111 -5.04 6.07 5.78
C ALA A 111 -3.53 6.24 6.06
N ILE A 112 -3.01 7.45 5.89
CA ILE A 112 -1.61 7.80 6.18
C ILE A 112 -1.29 7.61 7.67
N GLU A 113 -2.12 8.14 8.56
CA GLU A 113 -1.95 7.95 10.01
C GLU A 113 -2.10 6.49 10.43
N ARG A 114 -2.90 5.69 9.71
CA ARG A 114 -3.04 4.24 9.95
C ARG A 114 -1.78 3.45 9.58
N ILE A 115 -1.09 3.84 8.49
CA ILE A 115 0.11 3.14 8.00
C ILE A 115 1.34 3.48 8.85
N LYS A 116 1.45 4.72 9.30
CA LYS A 116 2.65 5.27 9.96
C LYS A 116 3.23 4.40 11.09
N PRO A 117 2.45 3.82 12.03
CA PRO A 117 2.99 2.93 13.05
C PRO A 117 3.65 1.67 12.47
N PHE A 118 3.08 1.11 11.39
CA PHE A 118 3.59 -0.11 10.75
C PHE A 118 4.95 0.10 10.09
N LEU A 119 5.28 1.32 9.66
CA LEU A 119 6.58 1.65 9.07
C LEU A 119 7.73 1.54 10.07
N SER A 120 7.43 1.54 11.37
CA SER A 120 8.43 1.53 12.45
C SER A 120 8.62 0.18 13.14
N ILE A 121 7.85 -0.84 12.75
CA ILE A 121 7.89 -2.18 13.38
C ILE A 121 8.28 -3.27 12.38
N SER A 122 8.56 -4.47 12.88
CA SER A 122 8.97 -5.60 12.04
C SER A 122 7.76 -6.24 11.34
N VAL A 123 7.95 -6.82 10.16
CA VAL A 123 6.90 -7.55 9.42
C VAL A 123 6.17 -8.60 10.29
N PRO A 124 6.84 -9.41 11.13
CA PRO A 124 6.16 -10.27 12.11
C PRO A 124 5.25 -9.51 13.09
N SER A 125 5.66 -8.34 13.57
CA SER A 125 4.83 -7.54 14.48
C SER A 125 3.59 -6.99 13.76
N ILE A 126 3.72 -6.57 12.50
CA ILE A 126 2.58 -6.16 11.67
C ILE A 126 1.60 -7.33 11.51
N TYR A 127 2.11 -8.54 11.26
CA TYR A 127 1.27 -9.74 11.18
C TYR A 127 0.48 -9.97 12.48
N GLU A 128 1.14 -9.90 13.63
CA GLU A 128 0.50 -10.10 14.94
C GLU A 128 -0.59 -9.07 15.22
N GLU A 129 -0.33 -7.78 14.94
CA GLU A 129 -1.33 -6.72 15.09
C GLU A 129 -2.55 -6.93 14.18
N LEU A 130 -2.33 -7.26 12.91
CA LEU A 130 -3.42 -7.45 11.95
C LEU A 130 -4.19 -8.76 12.16
N ALA A 131 -3.57 -9.80 12.71
CA ALA A 131 -4.21 -11.08 12.99
C ALA A 131 -5.02 -11.09 14.30
N SER A 132 -4.80 -10.13 15.19
CA SER A 132 -5.43 -10.08 16.53
C SER A 132 -6.76 -9.29 16.58
N ILE A 133 -7.20 -8.74 15.45
CA ILE A 133 -8.36 -7.85 15.32
C ILE A 133 -9.38 -8.46 14.37
#